data_AF-A0A6J1BUF3-F1
#
_entry.id   AF-A0A6J1BUF3-F1
#
_cell.length_a   1.000
_cell.length_b   1.000
_cell.length_c   1.000
_cell.angle_alpha   90.00
_cell.angle_beta   90.00
_cell.angle_gamma   90.00
#
_symmetry.space_group_name_H-M   'P 1'
#
loop_
_entity.id
_entity.type
_entity.pdbx_description
1 polymer ?
#
loop_
_entity_poly.entity_id
_entity_poly.type
_entity_poly.pdbx_seq_one_letter_code
_entity_poly.pdbx_strand_id
1 'polypeptide(L)'
;MEEEKPPTETKRSPPQPSIEEPDPKKLKMSSTTTTSDDEDVNPNSAAPKKQRYKRRKIAIFFAYCGVGYQGMQKNPGAKTIEADLEEALYLAGAVPEHDRGLSKRYDWARSARTDKGVSAVGQVVSGRFYIDPPGFVDRLNSNLSPQIRIFGYKRVTASFNAKKFCDRRRYVYLIPVFALNPNSHRDRESVKASLGSDNELVKCLECSERGRKVEGLMGKRNFEAKTVITESEVSSNTGIAVEVSEGALGDNTPASDSNKQTSVLVENGDTELNLGSEGTVKCECNETSGLGNDSKTVVSKESVDGNEKPSGSFKYGEEEKARFNRILKHYVGTHNFHNFTTRTKAEDPAARRFIVSFDAATTVVVEGIEFVKCEVVGQSFMLHQIRKMMGLAVAIMRNCAPESLIEKALQKDVNINVPTAPEVGLYLEECLFTSYNQKWKESHEEVSMKAYEEVAEDFKMKQIYSHIASTEHKEGAVALWLHSLNHRNYPDLRVADEVADKANDTCVGMETPAEI
;
A
#
# COMPACT_ATOMS: atom_id res chain seq x y z
N MET A 1 88.79 62.67 -26.32
CA MET A 1 88.96 61.45 -27.14
C MET A 1 88.02 60.42 -26.58
N GLU A 2 87.52 59.55 -27.45
CA GLU A 2 86.61 58.42 -27.20
C GLU A 2 85.10 58.72 -27.41
N GLU A 3 84.74 58.84 -28.69
CA GLU A 3 83.59 58.13 -29.29
C GLU A 3 83.92 56.62 -29.30
N GLU A 4 83.01 55.69 -29.04
CA GLU A 4 81.89 55.16 -29.85
C GLU A 4 81.21 54.07 -28.96
N LYS A 5 79.96 53.61 -29.05
CA LYS A 5 78.83 53.61 -30.00
C LYS A 5 77.56 53.09 -29.22
N PRO A 6 76.34 53.09 -29.80
CA PRO A 6 75.11 53.51 -29.10
C PRO A 6 74.32 52.40 -28.38
N PRO A 7 73.40 52.76 -27.44
CA PRO A 7 72.52 51.84 -26.76
C PRO A 7 71.14 51.68 -27.42
N THR A 8 70.62 50.46 -27.34
CA THR A 8 69.35 49.97 -27.88
C THR A 8 68.15 50.30 -26.96
N GLU A 9 66.98 50.46 -27.57
CA GLU A 9 65.73 51.04 -27.07
C GLU A 9 65.13 50.46 -25.77
N THR A 10 64.55 51.37 -24.98
CA THR A 10 63.71 51.13 -23.80
C THR A 10 62.23 51.12 -24.20
N LYS A 11 61.46 50.09 -23.82
CA LYS A 11 59.98 50.12 -23.88
C LYS A 11 59.38 49.91 -22.49
N ARG A 12 58.59 50.90 -22.07
CA ARG A 12 57.79 50.96 -20.84
C ARG A 12 56.55 50.06 -20.94
N SER A 13 56.17 49.51 -19.79
CA SER A 13 55.00 48.68 -19.51
C SER A 13 53.67 49.44 -19.58
N PRO A 14 52.59 48.86 -20.13
CA PRO A 14 51.20 49.32 -19.93
C PRO A 14 50.50 48.61 -18.75
N PRO A 15 49.36 49.15 -18.24
CA PRO A 15 48.76 48.80 -16.95
C PRO A 15 47.87 47.54 -16.96
N GLN A 16 47.59 47.04 -15.75
CA GLN A 16 46.85 45.81 -15.42
C GLN A 16 45.42 45.71 -16.00
N PRO A 17 44.95 44.50 -16.38
CA PRO A 17 43.53 44.21 -16.52
C PRO A 17 42.89 43.76 -15.20
N SER A 18 41.64 44.18 -15.02
CA SER A 18 40.72 43.87 -13.93
C SER A 18 40.41 42.38 -13.78
N ILE A 19 40.23 41.95 -12.53
CA ILE A 19 39.81 40.60 -12.13
C ILE A 19 38.31 40.45 -12.41
N GLU A 20 37.94 39.53 -13.30
CA GLU A 20 36.56 39.02 -13.44
C GLU A 20 36.48 37.62 -12.81
N GLU A 21 35.53 37.42 -11.90
CA GLU A 21 35.19 36.13 -11.30
C GLU A 21 34.57 35.18 -12.35
N PRO A 22 34.78 33.85 -12.27
CA PRO A 22 34.21 32.92 -13.21
C PRO A 22 32.69 32.73 -12.97
N ASP A 23 31.91 33.10 -13.99
CA ASP A 23 30.47 32.95 -14.12
C ASP A 23 30.00 31.49 -13.84
N PRO A 24 28.96 31.25 -13.01
CA PRO A 24 28.49 29.89 -12.72
C PRO A 24 27.92 29.22 -13.97
N LYS A 25 28.48 28.05 -14.32
CA LYS A 25 28.06 27.20 -15.44
C LYS A 25 26.56 26.93 -15.39
N LYS A 26 25.80 27.57 -16.28
CA LYS A 26 24.39 27.25 -16.55
C LYS A 26 24.25 25.79 -16.99
N LEU A 27 23.35 25.06 -16.32
CA LEU A 27 22.86 23.75 -16.71
C LEU A 27 22.35 23.80 -18.16
N LYS A 28 22.96 23.01 -19.05
CA LYS A 28 22.56 22.89 -20.46
C LYS A 28 21.18 22.25 -20.56
N MET A 29 20.19 23.02 -21.00
CA MET A 29 18.87 22.50 -21.37
C MET A 29 19.01 21.60 -22.61
N SER A 30 18.58 20.34 -22.50
CA SER A 30 18.49 19.43 -23.65
C SER A 30 17.45 19.88 -24.68
N SER A 31 17.75 19.58 -25.95
CA SER A 31 16.94 19.84 -27.13
C SER A 31 15.51 19.33 -26.99
N THR A 32 14.57 20.22 -27.29
CA THR A 32 13.12 20.00 -27.26
C THR A 32 12.73 19.17 -28.48
N THR A 33 12.12 18.00 -28.28
CA THR A 33 11.34 17.33 -29.34
C THR A 33 10.01 18.05 -29.45
N THR A 34 9.86 18.87 -30.49
CA THR A 34 8.58 19.41 -30.94
C THR A 34 7.69 18.25 -31.39
N THR A 35 6.53 18.09 -30.76
CA THR A 35 5.47 17.22 -31.26
C THR A 35 4.81 17.93 -32.45
N SER A 36 4.48 17.17 -33.49
CA SER A 36 3.99 17.58 -34.81
C SER A 36 2.62 18.28 -34.87
N ASP A 37 2.10 18.76 -33.74
CA ASP A 37 0.72 19.27 -33.64
C ASP A 37 0.64 20.81 -33.74
N ASP A 38 1.65 21.46 -34.33
CA ASP A 38 1.76 22.93 -34.39
C ASP A 38 1.40 23.58 -35.75
N GLU A 39 0.86 22.83 -36.72
CA GLU A 39 0.43 23.36 -38.03
C GLU A 39 -1.11 23.47 -38.10
N ASP A 40 -1.64 24.69 -37.90
CA ASP A 40 -2.80 25.28 -38.60
C ASP A 40 -3.46 26.37 -37.75
N VAL A 41 -3.12 27.65 -37.98
CA VAL A 41 -4.02 28.78 -37.66
C VAL A 41 -3.92 29.88 -38.72
N ASN A 42 -5.05 30.15 -39.35
CA ASN A 42 -5.31 31.23 -40.31
C ASN A 42 -4.97 32.62 -39.69
N PRO A 43 -4.15 33.47 -40.34
CA PRO A 43 -3.61 34.71 -39.74
C PRO A 43 -4.62 35.86 -39.52
N ASN A 44 -5.91 35.69 -39.80
CA ASN A 44 -6.89 36.80 -39.87
C ASN A 44 -7.96 36.88 -38.74
N SER A 45 -7.71 36.37 -37.53
CA SER A 45 -8.64 36.57 -36.40
C SER A 45 -8.10 37.55 -35.33
N ALA A 46 -8.88 38.59 -35.05
CA ALA A 46 -8.59 39.65 -34.07
C ALA A 46 -8.90 39.24 -32.61
N ALA A 47 -8.75 37.96 -32.28
CA ALA A 47 -8.87 37.48 -30.90
C ALA A 47 -7.54 37.68 -30.16
N PRO A 48 -7.54 37.99 -28.84
CA PRO A 48 -6.30 38.03 -28.06
C PRO A 48 -5.57 36.69 -28.20
N LYS A 49 -4.33 36.72 -28.69
CA LYS A 49 -3.52 35.51 -28.90
C LYS A 49 -3.35 34.80 -27.55
N LYS A 50 -4.08 33.69 -27.36
CA LYS A 50 -3.92 32.85 -26.16
C LYS A 50 -2.45 32.44 -26.05
N GLN A 51 -1.85 32.65 -24.88
CA GLN A 51 -0.49 32.23 -24.60
C GLN A 51 -0.36 30.73 -24.86
N ARG A 52 0.48 30.33 -25.84
CA ARG A 52 0.71 28.93 -26.18
C ARG A 52 1.72 28.34 -25.20
N TYR A 53 1.28 27.35 -24.43
CA TYR A 53 2.16 26.58 -23.55
C TYR A 53 2.70 25.34 -24.26
N LYS A 54 3.87 24.88 -23.84
CA LYS A 54 4.49 23.65 -24.37
C LYS A 54 4.39 22.53 -23.34
N ARG A 55 4.12 21.31 -23.79
CA ARG A 55 4.14 20.14 -22.90
C ARG A 55 5.54 19.87 -22.38
N ARG A 56 5.64 19.42 -21.14
CA ARG A 56 6.89 19.01 -20.49
C ARG A 56 6.78 17.57 -20.02
N LYS A 57 7.84 16.79 -20.21
CA LYS A 57 7.95 15.45 -19.64
C LYS A 57 8.24 15.59 -18.15
N ILE A 58 7.35 15.08 -17.31
CA ILE A 58 7.46 15.18 -15.85
C ILE A 58 7.18 13.82 -15.19
N ALA A 59 7.71 13.66 -13.98
CA ALA A 59 7.30 12.66 -13.00
C ALA A 59 6.44 13.35 -11.94
N ILE A 60 5.24 12.83 -11.65
CA ILE A 60 4.31 13.33 -10.64
C ILE A 60 4.34 12.39 -9.45
N PHE A 61 4.49 12.95 -8.25
CA PHE A 61 4.55 12.25 -6.98
C PHE A 61 3.26 12.48 -6.21
N PHE A 62 2.63 11.40 -5.79
CA PHE A 62 1.33 11.47 -5.14
C PHE A 62 1.05 10.27 -4.25
N ALA A 63 0.13 10.47 -3.32
CA ALA A 63 -0.40 9.45 -2.44
C ALA A 63 -1.90 9.27 -2.67
N TYR A 64 -2.41 8.11 -2.25
CA TYR A 64 -3.83 7.85 -2.16
C TYR A 64 -4.17 6.80 -1.09
N CYS A 65 -5.35 6.97 -0.48
CA CYS A 65 -6.01 5.90 0.27
C CYS A 65 -6.86 5.06 -0.70
N GLY A 66 -6.57 3.76 -0.79
CA GLY A 66 -7.15 2.84 -1.79
C GLY A 66 -8.61 2.45 -1.56
N VAL A 67 -9.21 2.84 -0.43
CA VAL A 67 -10.59 2.51 -0.06
C VAL A 67 -11.59 2.99 -1.11
N GLY A 68 -12.48 2.09 -1.54
CA GLY A 68 -13.48 2.37 -2.58
C GLY A 68 -12.94 2.35 -4.02
N TYR A 69 -11.65 2.06 -4.23
CA TYR A 69 -11.04 1.96 -5.56
C TYR A 69 -10.70 0.51 -5.92
N GLN A 70 -10.90 0.16 -7.19
CA GLN A 70 -10.53 -1.14 -7.76
C GLN A 70 -9.07 -1.17 -8.26
N GLY A 71 -8.19 -0.51 -7.51
CA GLY A 71 -6.75 -0.43 -7.76
C GLY A 71 -6.33 0.81 -8.55
N MET A 72 -5.03 0.85 -8.85
CA MET A 72 -4.41 2.00 -9.53
C MET A 72 -4.82 2.09 -10.99
N GLN A 73 -4.68 0.98 -11.74
CA GLN A 73 -4.78 0.99 -13.20
C GLN A 73 -6.24 1.05 -13.67
N LYS A 74 -6.51 1.89 -14.67
CA LYS A 74 -7.83 2.01 -15.32
C LYS A 74 -8.27 0.68 -15.94
N ASN A 75 -9.48 0.25 -15.58
CA ASN A 75 -10.18 -0.91 -16.14
C ASN A 75 -11.63 -0.51 -16.47
N PRO A 76 -12.24 -1.05 -17.55
CA PRO A 76 -13.62 -0.74 -17.91
C PRO A 76 -14.61 -1.01 -16.76
N GLY A 77 -15.52 -0.06 -16.50
CA GLY A 77 -16.55 -0.20 -15.45
C GLY A 77 -16.05 -0.10 -14.01
N ALA A 78 -14.77 0.19 -13.78
CA ALA A 78 -14.16 0.23 -12.46
C ALA A 78 -13.74 1.64 -12.05
N LYS A 79 -14.08 2.05 -10.83
CA LYS A 79 -13.52 3.27 -10.22
C LYS A 79 -12.05 3.01 -9.84
N THR A 80 -11.13 3.78 -10.42
CA THR A 80 -9.67 3.55 -10.30
C THR A 80 -8.94 4.87 -10.08
N ILE A 81 -7.80 4.82 -9.39
CA ILE A 81 -7.02 6.03 -9.06
C ILE A 81 -6.57 6.74 -10.34
N GLU A 82 -6.17 5.96 -11.35
CA GLU A 82 -5.75 6.49 -12.64
C GLU A 82 -6.89 7.19 -13.39
N ALA A 83 -8.14 6.72 -13.29
CA ALA A 83 -9.27 7.39 -13.93
C ALA A 83 -9.51 8.78 -13.33
N ASP A 84 -9.52 8.89 -11.99
CA ASP A 84 -9.70 10.18 -11.30
C ASP A 84 -8.51 11.12 -11.57
N LEU A 85 -7.28 10.59 -11.63
CA LEU A 85 -6.10 11.38 -11.95
C LEU A 85 -6.05 11.84 -13.40
N GLU A 86 -6.44 11.01 -14.37
CA GLU A 86 -6.57 11.40 -15.79
C GLU A 86 -7.62 12.51 -15.96
N GLU A 87 -8.75 12.40 -15.25
CA GLU A 87 -9.80 13.42 -15.27
C GLU A 87 -9.33 14.73 -14.63
N ALA A 88 -8.64 14.67 -13.47
CA ALA A 88 -8.06 15.85 -12.84
C ALA A 88 -7.00 16.54 -13.72
N LEU A 89 -6.20 15.76 -14.47
CA LEU A 89 -5.24 16.30 -15.44
C LEU A 89 -5.92 17.05 -16.58
N TYR A 90 -7.05 16.53 -17.07
CA TYR A 90 -7.86 17.23 -18.07
C TYR A 90 -8.47 18.52 -17.51
N LEU A 91 -9.14 18.45 -16.35
CA LEU A 91 -9.78 19.61 -15.71
C LEU A 91 -8.78 20.69 -15.30
N ALA A 92 -7.55 20.31 -14.95
CA ALA A 92 -6.46 21.25 -14.63
C ALA A 92 -5.81 21.89 -15.87
N GLY A 93 -6.27 21.57 -17.08
CA GLY A 93 -5.72 22.05 -18.36
C GLY A 93 -4.38 21.40 -18.75
N ALA A 94 -4.00 20.31 -18.07
CA ALA A 94 -2.73 19.62 -18.31
C ALA A 94 -2.77 18.71 -19.55
N VAL A 95 -3.96 18.22 -19.89
CA VAL A 95 -4.27 17.42 -21.08
C VAL A 95 -5.41 18.11 -21.83
N PRO A 96 -5.29 18.38 -23.14
CA PRO A 96 -6.36 19.00 -23.92
C PRO A 96 -7.47 18.01 -24.25
N GLU A 97 -8.67 18.52 -24.55
CA GLU A 97 -9.87 17.72 -24.87
C GLU A 97 -9.61 16.59 -25.88
N HIS A 98 -8.93 16.90 -26.99
CA HIS A 98 -8.68 15.93 -28.06
C HIS A 98 -7.79 14.75 -27.65
N ASP A 99 -7.05 14.88 -26.54
CA ASP A 99 -6.21 13.81 -25.97
C ASP A 99 -6.85 13.18 -24.71
N ARG A 100 -8.03 13.63 -24.28
CA ARG A 100 -8.72 13.11 -23.10
C ARG A 100 -9.00 11.63 -23.26
N GLY A 101 -8.62 10.83 -22.26
CA GLY A 101 -8.72 9.37 -22.29
C GLY A 101 -7.74 8.66 -23.24
N LEU A 102 -6.92 9.39 -24.01
CA LEU A 102 -5.94 8.84 -24.95
C LEU A 102 -4.54 8.83 -24.33
N SER A 103 -4.34 8.00 -23.30
CA SER A 103 -3.10 7.97 -22.49
C SER A 103 -1.79 7.76 -23.25
N LYS A 104 -1.86 7.16 -24.45
CA LYS A 104 -0.71 7.03 -25.36
C LYS A 104 -0.23 8.37 -25.92
N ARG A 105 -1.12 9.36 -26.12
CA ARG A 105 -0.81 10.67 -26.73
C ARG A 105 0.08 11.56 -25.84
N TYR A 106 0.12 11.27 -24.53
CA TYR A 106 0.96 11.98 -23.57
C TYR A 106 1.94 11.06 -22.82
N ASP A 107 2.30 9.91 -23.41
CA ASP A 107 3.29 8.97 -22.87
C ASP A 107 3.06 8.55 -21.40
N TRP A 108 1.82 8.26 -21.04
CA TRP A 108 1.46 7.86 -19.68
C TRP A 108 2.19 6.58 -19.22
N ALA A 109 2.81 6.64 -18.05
CA ALA A 109 3.34 5.47 -17.36
C ALA A 109 3.22 5.60 -15.85
N ARG A 110 3.07 4.47 -15.16
CA ARG A 110 2.93 4.36 -13.71
C ARG A 110 3.98 3.40 -13.16
N SER A 111 4.56 3.70 -12.00
CA SER A 111 5.64 2.91 -11.40
C SER A 111 5.15 1.62 -10.75
N ALA A 112 3.97 1.65 -10.15
CA ALA A 112 3.36 0.49 -9.51
C ALA A 112 1.88 0.37 -9.87
N ARG A 113 1.40 -0.88 -9.97
CA ARG A 113 -0.02 -1.22 -10.06
C ARG A 113 -0.42 -1.76 -8.70
N THR A 114 -1.15 -0.98 -7.92
CA THR A 114 -1.71 -1.47 -6.66
C THR A 114 -3.02 -2.20 -6.91
N ASP A 115 -3.26 -3.25 -6.12
CA ASP A 115 -4.49 -4.04 -6.19
C ASP A 115 -5.69 -3.25 -5.62
N LYS A 116 -6.90 -3.81 -5.76
CA LYS A 116 -8.11 -3.26 -5.15
C LYS A 116 -7.89 -3.00 -3.65
N GLY A 117 -8.30 -1.81 -3.19
CA GLY A 117 -8.19 -1.39 -1.79
C GLY A 117 -6.78 -1.03 -1.29
N VAL A 118 -5.73 -1.37 -2.03
CA VAL A 118 -4.33 -1.11 -1.62
C VAL A 118 -4.00 0.37 -1.78
N SER A 119 -3.44 0.97 -0.72
CA SER A 119 -3.07 2.39 -0.65
C SER A 119 -1.64 2.65 -1.18
N ALA A 120 -1.28 3.92 -1.35
CA ALA A 120 0.09 4.32 -1.68
C ALA A 120 0.45 5.67 -1.08
N VAL A 121 1.68 5.81 -0.62
CA VAL A 121 2.29 7.06 -0.12
C VAL A 121 3.23 7.64 -1.19
N GLY A 122 4.04 6.78 -1.84
CA GLY A 122 5.02 7.21 -2.84
C GLY A 122 4.74 6.68 -4.24
N GLN A 123 3.51 6.82 -4.75
CA GLN A 123 3.23 6.47 -6.15
C GLN A 123 3.82 7.53 -7.09
N VAL A 124 4.35 7.05 -8.21
CA VAL A 124 4.91 7.92 -9.26
C VAL A 124 4.31 7.58 -10.61
N VAL A 125 3.83 8.61 -11.30
CA VAL A 125 3.45 8.53 -12.72
C VAL A 125 4.30 9.47 -13.55
N SER A 126 4.40 9.23 -14.84
CA SER A 126 5.08 10.11 -15.78
C SER A 126 4.26 10.32 -17.05
N GLY A 127 4.37 11.51 -17.62
CA GLY A 127 3.70 11.87 -18.87
C GLY A 127 4.18 13.23 -19.40
N ARG A 128 3.69 13.60 -20.59
CA ARG A 128 3.92 14.91 -21.22
C ARG A 128 2.70 15.79 -20.98
N PHE A 129 2.83 16.77 -20.09
CA PHE A 129 1.70 17.59 -19.66
C PHE A 129 1.97 19.08 -19.84
N TYR A 130 0.91 19.87 -20.01
CA TYR A 130 0.98 21.31 -19.82
C TYR A 130 1.01 21.63 -18.32
N ILE A 131 2.12 22.20 -17.86
CA ILE A 131 2.30 22.59 -16.46
C ILE A 131 2.01 24.06 -16.22
N ASP A 132 2.02 24.86 -17.28
CA ASP A 132 1.70 26.27 -17.27
C ASP A 132 0.19 26.49 -17.49
N PRO A 133 -0.42 27.56 -16.91
CA PRO A 133 0.20 28.57 -16.04
C PRO A 133 0.68 27.99 -14.69
N PRO A 134 1.42 28.74 -13.85
CA PRO A 134 1.88 28.26 -12.53
C PRO A 134 0.76 27.73 -11.63
N GLY A 135 1.10 26.96 -10.59
CA GLY A 135 0.12 26.32 -9.69
C GLY A 135 -0.38 24.96 -10.16
N PHE A 136 0.43 24.21 -10.92
CA PHE A 136 0.05 22.90 -11.47
C PHE A 136 -0.47 21.92 -10.40
N VAL A 137 0.22 21.84 -9.26
CA VAL A 137 -0.13 20.94 -8.16
C VAL A 137 -1.49 21.32 -7.56
N ASP A 138 -1.71 22.61 -7.30
CA ASP A 138 -2.96 23.13 -6.73
C ASP A 138 -4.14 22.92 -7.67
N ARG A 139 -3.95 23.13 -8.97
CA ARG A 139 -4.96 22.85 -9.98
C ARG A 139 -5.36 21.38 -10.01
N LEU A 140 -4.39 20.45 -9.93
CA LEU A 140 -4.72 19.02 -9.84
C LEU A 140 -5.47 18.71 -8.55
N ASN A 141 -4.94 19.15 -7.42
CA ASN A 141 -5.51 18.88 -6.10
C ASN A 141 -6.90 19.47 -5.91
N SER A 142 -7.25 20.56 -6.60
CA SER A 142 -8.60 21.17 -6.56
C SER A 142 -9.66 20.31 -7.26
N ASN A 143 -9.23 19.40 -8.15
CA ASN A 143 -10.08 18.47 -8.89
C ASN A 143 -10.00 17.03 -8.35
N LEU A 144 -9.28 16.81 -7.24
CA LEU A 144 -9.11 15.49 -6.63
C LEU A 144 -9.81 15.44 -5.27
N SER A 145 -10.37 14.28 -4.94
CA SER A 145 -10.85 13.98 -3.59
C SER A 145 -9.70 14.09 -2.59
N PRO A 146 -9.92 14.51 -1.32
CA PRO A 146 -8.90 14.56 -0.29
C PRO A 146 -8.11 13.26 -0.09
N GLN A 147 -8.71 12.11 -0.46
CA GLN A 147 -8.07 10.80 -0.41
C GLN A 147 -7.00 10.56 -1.49
N ILE A 148 -6.84 11.47 -2.46
CA ILE A 148 -5.76 11.45 -3.46
C ILE A 148 -5.06 12.81 -3.37
N ARG A 149 -3.74 12.80 -3.16
CA ARG A 149 -2.98 14.04 -2.95
C ARG A 149 -1.74 14.06 -3.82
N ILE A 150 -1.67 15.04 -4.72
CA ILE A 150 -0.44 15.35 -5.45
C ILE A 150 0.48 16.16 -4.53
N PHE A 151 1.70 15.67 -4.32
CA PHE A 151 2.71 16.38 -3.55
C PHE A 151 3.54 17.32 -4.42
N GLY A 152 3.85 16.88 -5.63
CA GLY A 152 4.67 17.66 -6.53
C GLY A 152 5.02 16.92 -7.80
N TYR A 153 5.91 17.53 -8.58
CA TYR A 153 6.44 16.94 -9.80
C TYR A 153 7.89 17.33 -10.02
N LYS A 154 8.59 16.54 -10.84
CA LYS A 154 9.96 16.81 -11.28
C LYS A 154 10.03 16.76 -12.79
N ARG A 155 10.76 17.69 -13.42
CA ARG A 155 11.09 17.61 -14.84
C ARG A 155 12.10 16.48 -15.04
N VAL A 156 11.86 15.67 -16.05
CA VAL A 156 12.66 14.48 -16.35
C VAL A 156 13.05 14.47 -17.83
N THR A 157 14.01 13.62 -18.17
CA THR A 157 14.43 13.40 -19.56
C THR A 157 13.24 12.98 -20.42
N ALA A 158 13.28 13.33 -21.72
CA ALA A 158 12.20 13.00 -22.66
C ALA A 158 11.91 11.48 -22.75
N SER A 159 12.92 10.65 -22.50
CA SER A 159 12.82 9.18 -22.53
C SER A 159 12.36 8.56 -21.20
N PHE A 160 12.22 9.34 -20.13
CA PHE A 160 11.82 8.82 -18.82
C PHE A 160 10.46 8.13 -18.90
N ASN A 161 10.37 6.97 -18.26
CA ASN A 161 9.17 6.19 -18.13
C ASN A 161 9.11 5.62 -16.72
N ALA A 162 8.14 6.09 -15.93
CA ALA A 162 8.02 5.74 -14.51
C ALA A 162 7.98 4.23 -14.24
N LYS A 163 7.45 3.43 -15.18
CA LYS A 163 7.45 1.96 -15.06
C LYS A 163 8.83 1.37 -15.29
N LYS A 164 9.48 1.75 -16.40
CA LYS A 164 10.74 1.15 -16.88
C LYS A 164 11.95 1.57 -16.07
N PHE A 165 11.97 2.80 -15.56
CA PHE A 165 13.10 3.35 -14.80
C PHE A 165 12.99 3.17 -13.29
N CYS A 166 11.85 2.67 -12.79
CA CYS A 166 11.69 2.32 -11.39
C CYS A 166 12.38 0.98 -11.13
N ASP A 167 13.50 1.03 -10.39
CA ASP A 167 14.38 -0.10 -10.11
C ASP A 167 13.76 -1.04 -9.08
N ARG A 168 13.18 -0.46 -8.04
CA ARG A 168 12.69 -1.17 -6.84
C ARG A 168 11.46 -0.46 -6.29
N ARG A 169 10.63 -1.20 -5.56
CA ARG A 169 9.50 -0.66 -4.82
C ARG A 169 9.64 -1.09 -3.36
N ARG A 170 9.42 -0.15 -2.44
CA ARG A 170 9.25 -0.42 -1.02
C ARG A 170 7.76 -0.45 -0.72
N TYR A 171 7.28 -1.57 -0.20
CA TYR A 171 5.94 -1.69 0.35
C TYR A 171 6.02 -1.89 1.85
N VAL A 172 4.96 -1.49 2.54
CA VAL A 172 4.78 -1.77 3.94
C VAL A 172 3.46 -2.51 4.12
N TYR A 173 3.47 -3.51 5.00
CA TYR A 173 2.28 -4.16 5.49
C TYR A 173 2.15 -3.91 6.99
N LEU A 174 1.14 -3.16 7.41
CA LEU A 174 0.77 -3.04 8.82
C LEU A 174 -0.10 -4.23 9.22
N ILE A 175 0.36 -4.98 10.22
CA ILE A 175 -0.39 -6.10 10.77
C ILE A 175 -0.56 -5.92 12.29
N PRO A 176 -1.78 -6.04 12.85
CA PRO A 176 -1.97 -5.98 14.29
C PRO A 176 -1.10 -7.00 15.03
N VAL A 177 -0.53 -6.61 16.17
CA VAL A 177 0.36 -7.46 16.97
C VAL A 177 -0.30 -8.80 17.33
N PHE A 178 -1.60 -8.80 17.68
CA PHE A 178 -2.32 -10.04 18.02
C PHE A 178 -2.33 -11.08 16.89
N ALA A 179 -2.16 -10.67 15.63
CA ALA A 179 -2.16 -11.57 14.49
C ALA A 179 -0.92 -12.48 14.50
N LEU A 180 0.16 -12.08 15.18
CA LEU A 180 1.40 -12.84 15.26
C LEU A 180 1.49 -13.73 16.51
N ASN A 181 0.45 -13.79 17.34
CA ASN A 181 0.45 -14.61 18.55
C ASN A 181 0.44 -16.13 18.21
N PRO A 182 1.48 -16.90 18.58
CA PRO A 182 1.56 -18.34 18.35
C PRO A 182 0.58 -19.17 19.21
N ASN A 183 0.13 -18.60 20.32
CA ASN A 183 -0.71 -19.30 21.31
C ASN A 183 -2.21 -19.01 21.13
N SER A 184 -2.57 -18.12 20.21
CA SER A 184 -3.98 -17.87 19.89
C SER A 184 -4.58 -19.12 19.24
N HIS A 185 -5.64 -19.67 19.85
CA HIS A 185 -6.25 -20.94 19.45
C HIS A 185 -6.62 -20.94 17.96
N ARG A 186 -6.28 -22.03 17.25
CA ARG A 186 -6.49 -22.18 15.79
C ARG A 186 -7.94 -21.92 15.37
N ASP A 187 -8.89 -22.19 16.26
CA ASP A 187 -10.32 -22.00 16.04
C ASP A 187 -11.01 -21.01 17.02
N ARG A 188 -10.27 -20.16 17.75
CA ARG A 188 -10.88 -19.10 18.58
C ARG A 188 -9.92 -18.04 19.13
N GLU A 189 -10.17 -16.76 18.85
CA GLU A 189 -10.32 -15.73 19.90
C GLU A 189 -10.66 -14.34 19.32
N SER A 190 -11.88 -13.91 19.62
CA SER A 190 -12.30 -12.55 20.01
C SER A 190 -11.93 -11.34 19.16
N VAL A 191 -12.87 -10.92 18.30
CA VAL A 191 -13.09 -9.49 18.03
C VAL A 191 -14.12 -8.98 19.03
N LYS A 192 -13.72 -8.04 19.89
CA LYS A 192 -14.67 -7.08 20.48
C LYS A 192 -15.14 -6.19 19.34
N ALA A 193 -16.37 -6.39 18.86
CA ALA A 193 -17.05 -5.35 18.11
C ALA A 193 -17.30 -4.21 19.09
N SER A 194 -16.54 -3.13 18.97
CA SER A 194 -16.82 -1.93 19.75
C SER A 194 -18.02 -1.22 19.12
N LEU A 195 -19.03 -1.01 19.98
CA LEU A 195 -20.24 -0.19 19.81
C LEU A 195 -21.44 -0.87 19.11
N GLY A 196 -22.34 -1.47 19.91
CA GLY A 196 -23.77 -1.35 19.62
C GLY A 196 -24.72 -2.54 19.79
N SER A 197 -24.32 -3.73 20.25
CA SER A 197 -25.31 -4.76 20.63
C SER A 197 -24.82 -5.69 21.72
N ASP A 198 -25.75 -6.16 22.54
CA ASP A 198 -25.55 -6.95 23.75
C ASP A 198 -24.61 -8.15 23.59
N ASN A 199 -23.36 -7.96 24.02
CA ASN A 199 -22.50 -8.87 24.77
C ASN A 199 -22.61 -10.41 24.60
N GLU A 200 -22.81 -10.95 23.40
CA GLU A 200 -22.73 -12.40 23.16
C GLU A 200 -21.46 -12.81 22.40
N LEU A 201 -20.48 -13.29 23.16
CA LEU A 201 -19.28 -13.95 22.65
C LEU A 201 -19.65 -15.27 21.96
N VAL A 202 -19.55 -15.35 20.63
CA VAL A 202 -19.78 -16.62 19.90
C VAL A 202 -18.58 -17.57 20.05
N LYS A 203 -18.53 -18.29 21.17
CA LYS A 203 -18.87 -19.73 21.19
C LYS A 203 -18.40 -20.68 20.05
N CYS A 204 -17.13 -20.83 19.65
CA CYS A 204 -16.73 -21.93 18.73
C CYS A 204 -17.19 -23.32 19.24
N LEU A 205 -17.80 -24.09 18.33
CA LEU A 205 -18.67 -25.24 18.57
C LEU A 205 -17.93 -26.55 18.95
N GLU A 206 -16.63 -26.67 18.68
CA GLU A 206 -15.84 -27.86 19.05
C GLU A 206 -15.28 -27.79 20.48
N CYS A 207 -15.37 -26.63 21.15
CA CYS A 207 -14.97 -26.44 22.56
C CYS A 207 -16.15 -26.19 23.51
N SER A 208 -17.37 -26.38 23.04
CA SER A 208 -18.58 -26.44 23.86
C SER A 208 -19.34 -27.65 23.36
N GLU A 209 -18.99 -28.84 23.86
CA GLU A 209 -19.73 -30.05 23.56
C GLU A 209 -21.23 -29.77 23.62
N ARG A 210 -21.93 -29.98 22.49
CA ARG A 210 -23.36 -29.70 22.25
C ARG A 210 -23.66 -28.24 21.89
N GLY A 211 -23.72 -28.00 20.58
CA GLY A 211 -24.26 -26.78 20.01
C GLY A 211 -25.67 -26.46 20.51
N ARG A 212 -25.98 -25.16 20.57
CA ARG A 212 -27.35 -24.66 20.61
C ARG A 212 -27.72 -24.12 19.22
N LYS A 213 -28.93 -24.50 18.79
CA LYS A 213 -29.60 -24.06 17.57
C LYS A 213 -29.88 -22.56 17.67
N VAL A 214 -29.48 -21.77 16.68
CA VAL A 214 -30.04 -20.42 16.46
C VAL A 214 -31.24 -20.60 15.53
N GLU A 215 -32.45 -20.35 16.03
CA GLU A 215 -33.62 -20.26 15.15
C GLU A 215 -33.51 -19.01 14.26
N GLY A 216 -33.62 -19.19 12.94
CA GLY A 216 -33.93 -18.08 12.02
C GLY A 216 -33.03 -17.91 10.79
N LEU A 217 -31.91 -18.63 10.62
CA LEU A 217 -30.98 -18.35 9.52
C LEU A 217 -30.33 -19.60 8.87
N MET A 218 -31.14 -20.49 8.32
CA MET A 218 -30.83 -21.35 7.14
C MET A 218 -32.19 -21.79 6.57
N GLY A 219 -32.50 -21.81 5.27
CA GLY A 219 -31.75 -21.51 4.07
C GLY A 219 -32.68 -21.79 2.87
N LYS A 220 -32.31 -21.33 1.67
CA LYS A 220 -32.75 -21.96 0.42
C LYS A 220 -31.59 -21.95 -0.56
N ARG A 221 -30.97 -23.12 -0.73
CA ARG A 221 -30.39 -23.54 -2.02
C ARG A 221 -30.74 -25.01 -2.20
N ASN A 222 -31.29 -25.34 -3.36
CA ASN A 222 -31.32 -26.70 -3.90
C ASN A 222 -30.95 -26.62 -5.39
N PHE A 223 -30.14 -27.58 -5.83
CA PHE A 223 -29.66 -27.87 -7.18
C PHE A 223 -29.49 -29.41 -7.17
N GLU A 224 -29.91 -30.28 -8.10
CA GLU A 224 -30.53 -30.20 -9.42
C GLU A 224 -31.14 -31.60 -9.78
N ALA A 225 -32.18 -31.61 -10.63
CA ALA A 225 -32.68 -32.62 -11.59
C ALA A 225 -32.60 -34.17 -11.38
N LYS A 226 -33.76 -34.87 -11.37
CA LYS A 226 -34.29 -35.70 -12.50
C LYS A 226 -35.66 -36.36 -12.21
N THR A 227 -36.37 -36.61 -13.31
CA THR A 227 -37.76 -36.98 -13.59
C THR A 227 -38.25 -38.36 -13.09
N VAL A 228 -39.51 -38.48 -12.64
CA VAL A 228 -40.48 -39.59 -12.93
C VAL A 228 -41.93 -39.04 -12.83
N ILE A 229 -42.79 -39.52 -13.73
CA ILE A 229 -44.18 -39.16 -14.04
C ILE A 229 -45.18 -39.88 -13.11
N THR A 230 -46.27 -39.22 -12.69
CA THR A 230 -47.66 -39.73 -12.73
C THR A 230 -48.67 -38.57 -12.65
N GLU A 231 -49.78 -38.77 -13.36
CA GLU A 231 -50.90 -37.92 -13.79
C GLU A 231 -51.69 -37.28 -12.60
N SER A 232 -52.59 -36.29 -12.73
CA SER A 232 -53.53 -35.98 -13.81
C SER A 232 -54.16 -34.57 -13.63
N GLU A 233 -54.54 -33.94 -14.76
CA GLU A 233 -55.70 -33.04 -15.00
C GLU A 233 -55.70 -31.59 -14.40
N VAL A 234 -56.05 -30.50 -15.10
CA VAL A 234 -56.62 -30.25 -16.44
C VAL A 234 -56.49 -28.74 -16.77
N SER A 235 -56.11 -28.41 -18.01
CA SER A 235 -56.61 -27.31 -18.91
C SER A 235 -56.46 -25.83 -18.48
N SER A 236 -56.10 -24.85 -19.31
CA SER A 236 -55.90 -24.73 -20.78
C SER A 236 -55.15 -23.43 -21.10
N ASN A 237 -54.23 -23.50 -22.09
CA ASN A 237 -54.04 -22.64 -23.28
C ASN A 237 -54.50 -21.17 -23.21
N THR A 238 -53.83 -20.12 -23.74
CA THR A 238 -52.79 -19.90 -24.77
C THR A 238 -52.49 -18.38 -24.65
N GLY A 239 -51.26 -17.88 -24.59
CA GLY A 239 -50.39 -17.63 -25.74
C GLY A 239 -50.92 -16.51 -26.66
N ILE A 240 -50.39 -15.29 -26.54
CA ILE A 240 -50.10 -14.33 -27.63
C ILE A 240 -49.25 -13.18 -27.06
N ALA A 241 -48.11 -12.93 -27.71
CA ALA A 241 -47.25 -11.76 -27.57
C ALA A 241 -47.65 -10.72 -28.63
N VAL A 242 -47.61 -9.41 -28.33
CA VAL A 242 -47.27 -8.33 -29.29
C VAL A 242 -46.73 -7.11 -28.53
N GLU A 243 -45.79 -6.45 -29.21
CA GLU A 243 -44.89 -5.34 -28.92
C GLU A 243 -45.51 -3.92 -28.87
N VAL A 244 -44.85 -3.06 -28.08
CA VAL A 244 -44.36 -1.68 -28.33
C VAL A 244 -45.26 -0.58 -28.96
N SER A 245 -45.36 0.56 -28.26
CA SER A 245 -45.17 1.97 -28.73
C SER A 245 -45.44 2.91 -27.53
N GLU A 246 -44.49 3.69 -27.00
CA GLU A 246 -43.85 4.95 -27.44
C GLU A 246 -44.75 6.21 -27.56
N GLY A 247 -44.33 7.26 -26.82
CA GLY A 247 -44.68 8.69 -26.99
C GLY A 247 -45.79 9.23 -26.08
N ALA A 248 -45.80 10.45 -25.54
CA ALA A 248 -44.83 11.45 -25.06
C ALA A 248 -45.65 12.69 -24.60
N LEU A 249 -45.12 13.42 -23.59
CA LEU A 249 -45.27 14.87 -23.32
C LEU A 249 -46.54 15.48 -22.66
N GLY A 250 -46.25 16.23 -21.59
CA GLY A 250 -46.87 17.51 -21.20
C GLY A 250 -48.01 17.41 -20.17
N ASP A 251 -48.21 18.31 -19.21
CA ASP A 251 -47.50 19.49 -18.70
C ASP A 251 -48.29 19.95 -17.45
N ASN A 252 -47.66 20.76 -16.60
CA ASN A 252 -48.24 21.69 -15.63
C ASN A 252 -49.08 21.21 -14.41
N THR A 253 -48.48 21.53 -13.26
CA THR A 253 -49.07 21.93 -11.97
C THR A 253 -50.02 23.15 -12.14
N PRO A 254 -50.91 23.49 -11.18
CA PRO A 254 -50.47 24.24 -9.99
C PRO A 254 -51.28 24.05 -8.68
N ALA A 255 -50.59 24.38 -7.56
CA ALA A 255 -51.01 25.14 -6.35
C ALA A 255 -52.30 24.75 -5.59
N SER A 256 -52.50 24.98 -4.29
CA SER A 256 -51.81 25.54 -3.11
C SER A 256 -52.73 25.21 -1.90
N ASP A 257 -52.27 25.05 -0.66
CA ASP A 257 -52.26 26.04 0.45
C ASP A 257 -52.36 25.23 1.77
N SER A 258 -51.90 25.63 2.97
CA SER A 258 -51.07 26.73 3.46
C SER A 258 -50.76 26.49 4.96
N ASN A 259 -49.66 27.09 5.43
CA ASN A 259 -49.39 27.65 6.77
C ASN A 259 -49.41 26.81 8.07
N LYS A 260 -48.26 26.82 8.77
CA LYS A 260 -48.13 27.56 10.05
C LYS A 260 -46.68 27.93 10.38
N GLN A 261 -46.56 29.11 10.96
CA GLN A 261 -45.39 29.90 11.33
C GLN A 261 -45.34 29.98 12.86
N THR A 262 -44.17 29.91 13.50
CA THR A 262 -43.93 30.58 14.79
C THR A 262 -42.44 30.83 15.02
N SER A 263 -42.12 32.07 15.35
CA SER A 263 -40.84 32.62 15.84
C SER A 263 -40.98 32.99 17.32
N VAL A 264 -39.86 33.34 18.00
CA VAL A 264 -39.67 34.48 18.97
C VAL A 264 -38.67 34.17 20.14
N LEU A 265 -37.61 35.02 20.20
CA LEU A 265 -36.83 35.68 21.31
C LEU A 265 -36.16 34.85 22.45
N VAL A 266 -34.85 34.94 22.77
CA VAL A 266 -33.89 35.99 23.27
C VAL A 266 -33.90 36.23 24.80
N GLU A 267 -32.76 35.99 25.48
CA GLU A 267 -32.05 36.80 26.53
C GLU A 267 -30.89 35.96 27.17
N ASN A 268 -29.61 36.37 27.07
CA ASN A 268 -28.77 37.22 27.97
C ASN A 268 -28.29 36.57 29.29
N GLY A 269 -26.98 36.68 29.58
CA GLY A 269 -26.43 36.51 30.94
C GLY A 269 -24.97 36.01 31.05
N ASP A 270 -24.08 36.90 31.48
CA ASP A 270 -22.62 36.78 31.60
C ASP A 270 -22.11 35.88 32.75
N THR A 271 -20.86 35.36 32.66
CA THR A 271 -19.76 35.70 33.60
C THR A 271 -18.40 35.12 33.16
N GLU A 272 -17.40 36.01 33.08
CA GLU A 272 -15.97 35.71 33.06
C GLU A 272 -15.48 35.20 34.43
N LEU A 273 -14.44 34.36 34.46
CA LEU A 273 -13.31 34.56 35.36
C LEU A 273 -12.01 34.02 34.72
N ASN A 274 -11.07 34.94 34.61
CA ASN A 274 -9.70 34.80 34.15
C ASN A 274 -8.80 34.81 35.39
N LEU A 275 -7.77 33.96 35.47
CA LEU A 275 -6.65 34.09 36.41
C LEU A 275 -5.45 33.35 35.84
N GLY A 276 -4.36 34.08 35.65
CA GLY A 276 -3.11 33.59 35.07
C GLY A 276 -1.98 33.38 36.08
N SER A 277 -0.80 33.21 35.45
CA SER A 277 0.59 33.34 35.91
C SER A 277 1.30 32.19 36.64
N GLU A 278 2.35 31.73 35.95
CA GLU A 278 3.74 31.51 36.40
C GLU A 278 4.15 30.23 37.15
N GLY A 279 5.29 29.67 36.69
CA GLY A 279 6.00 28.62 37.42
C GLY A 279 6.91 27.72 36.57
N THR A 280 8.05 28.26 36.12
CA THR A 280 9.19 27.55 35.53
C THR A 280 9.77 26.48 36.46
N VAL A 281 10.01 25.24 35.99
CA VAL A 281 11.18 24.43 36.42
C VAL A 281 11.66 23.55 35.27
N LYS A 282 12.92 23.78 34.90
CA LYS A 282 13.79 22.99 34.01
C LYS A 282 14.66 22.13 34.93
N CYS A 283 14.99 20.89 34.56
CA CYS A 283 16.23 20.25 35.02
C CYS A 283 16.63 19.08 34.11
N GLU A 284 17.65 19.33 33.31
CA GLU A 284 18.62 18.35 32.80
C GLU A 284 19.53 17.91 33.96
N CYS A 285 20.08 16.70 33.93
CA CYS A 285 21.52 16.48 33.67
C CYS A 285 21.99 15.02 33.86
N ASN A 286 22.65 14.54 32.80
CA ASN A 286 23.95 13.85 32.70
C ASN A 286 24.38 12.65 33.55
N GLU A 287 25.01 11.75 32.78
CA GLU A 287 25.89 10.62 33.06
C GLU A 287 26.91 10.82 34.20
N THR A 288 27.25 9.72 34.88
CA THR A 288 28.66 9.35 35.12
C THR A 288 28.80 7.90 35.62
N SER A 289 29.93 7.34 35.19
CA SER A 289 30.59 6.06 35.47
C SER A 289 30.72 5.60 36.93
N GLY A 290 30.86 4.27 37.15
CA GLY A 290 31.51 3.74 38.35
C GLY A 290 31.43 2.22 38.52
N LEU A 291 32.58 1.54 38.39
CA LEU A 291 32.83 0.13 38.67
C LEU A 291 32.75 -0.22 40.17
N GLY A 292 32.46 -1.48 40.52
CA GLY A 292 32.77 -2.03 41.84
C GLY A 292 32.06 -3.35 42.18
N ASN A 293 32.81 -4.46 42.13
CA ASN A 293 32.45 -5.77 42.69
C ASN A 293 32.25 -5.68 44.22
N ASP A 294 31.36 -6.50 44.78
CA ASP A 294 31.73 -7.45 45.84
C ASP A 294 30.61 -8.45 46.18
N SER A 295 31.02 -9.71 46.28
CA SER A 295 30.24 -10.88 46.70
C SER A 295 29.84 -10.81 48.17
N LYS A 296 28.60 -11.22 48.49
CA LYS A 296 28.34 -12.00 49.71
C LYS A 296 27.12 -12.90 49.60
N THR A 297 27.41 -14.19 49.66
CA THR A 297 26.53 -15.36 49.75
C THR A 297 25.69 -15.34 51.04
N VAL A 298 24.37 -15.59 50.94
CA VAL A 298 23.56 -16.21 52.00
C VAL A 298 22.54 -17.16 51.37
N VAL A 299 22.37 -18.30 52.02
CA VAL A 299 21.79 -19.56 51.54
C VAL A 299 20.27 -19.64 51.78
N SER A 300 19.60 -20.31 50.83
CA SER A 300 18.32 -21.06 50.89
C SER A 300 17.02 -20.39 51.35
N LYS A 301 16.04 -20.41 50.43
CA LYS A 301 14.76 -21.11 50.68
C LYS A 301 14.09 -21.50 49.36
N GLU A 302 14.15 -22.78 49.02
CA GLU A 302 13.21 -23.37 48.07
C GLU A 302 11.80 -23.30 48.66
N SER A 303 10.86 -22.78 47.86
CA SER A 303 9.42 -23.01 48.03
C SER A 303 8.90 -23.36 46.65
N VAL A 304 8.51 -24.62 46.49
CA VAL A 304 7.80 -25.16 45.33
C VAL A 304 6.33 -24.75 45.41
N ASP A 305 5.73 -24.68 44.22
CA ASP A 305 4.30 -24.57 43.88
C ASP A 305 3.64 -23.19 43.90
N GLY A 306 3.19 -22.82 42.69
CA GLY A 306 2.39 -21.63 42.42
C GLY A 306 2.27 -21.41 40.92
N ASN A 307 1.47 -22.24 40.26
CA ASN A 307 1.07 -22.16 38.86
C ASN A 307 0.40 -20.81 38.55
N GLU A 308 1.17 -19.78 38.27
CA GLU A 308 0.69 -18.53 37.68
C GLU A 308 0.84 -18.64 36.17
N LYS A 309 -0.25 -19.03 35.48
CA LYS A 309 -0.38 -18.74 34.05
C LYS A 309 -0.25 -17.22 33.88
N PRO A 310 0.74 -16.71 33.14
CA PRO A 310 0.74 -15.29 32.84
C PRO A 310 -0.45 -15.04 31.91
N SER A 311 -1.50 -14.43 32.45
CA SER A 311 -2.53 -13.75 31.66
C SER A 311 -1.92 -12.46 31.08
N GLY A 312 -0.83 -12.61 30.32
CA GLY A 312 -0.16 -11.54 29.62
C GLY A 312 -0.79 -11.39 28.25
N SER A 313 -1.31 -10.21 27.94
CA SER A 313 -1.58 -9.83 26.55
C SER A 313 -0.31 -10.08 25.73
N PHE A 314 -0.43 -10.77 24.58
CA PHE A 314 0.69 -11.02 23.69
C PHE A 314 1.42 -9.72 23.34
N LYS A 315 2.74 -9.70 23.45
CA LYS A 315 3.60 -8.57 23.11
C LYS A 315 4.55 -8.98 22.00
N TYR A 316 4.81 -8.06 21.08
CA TYR A 316 5.79 -8.27 20.02
C TYR A 316 7.19 -7.87 20.52
N GLY A 317 7.78 -8.74 21.35
CA GLY A 317 9.09 -8.56 21.96
C GLY A 317 10.25 -8.90 21.02
N GLU A 318 11.48 -8.86 21.54
CA GLU A 318 12.70 -9.15 20.76
C GLU A 318 12.75 -10.61 20.26
N GLU A 319 12.21 -11.56 21.02
CA GLU A 319 12.13 -12.97 20.60
C GLU A 319 11.15 -13.16 19.43
N GLU A 320 9.96 -12.57 19.53
CA GLU A 320 8.96 -12.59 18.45
C GLU A 320 9.46 -11.87 17.20
N LYS A 321 10.14 -10.73 17.37
CA LYS A 321 10.83 -10.02 16.29
C LYS A 321 11.87 -10.90 15.63
N ALA A 322 12.79 -11.50 16.39
CA ALA A 322 13.83 -12.35 15.84
C ALA A 322 13.26 -13.55 15.07
N ARG A 323 12.22 -14.19 15.63
CA ARG A 323 11.53 -15.29 14.97
C ARG A 323 10.84 -14.86 13.68
N PHE A 324 10.05 -13.79 13.71
CA PHE A 324 9.33 -13.36 12.52
C PHE A 324 10.27 -12.87 11.42
N ASN A 325 11.33 -12.12 11.77
CA ASN A 325 12.37 -11.74 10.82
C ASN A 325 13.12 -12.95 10.23
N ARG A 326 13.34 -14.01 11.01
CA ARG A 326 13.88 -15.28 10.48
C ARG A 326 12.97 -15.86 9.39
N ILE A 327 11.66 -15.93 9.63
CA ILE A 327 10.67 -16.41 8.65
C ILE A 327 10.70 -15.54 7.39
N LEU A 328 10.63 -14.23 7.53
CA LEU A 328 10.62 -13.29 6.39
C LEU A 328 11.90 -13.36 5.55
N LYS A 329 13.04 -13.66 6.19
CA LYS A 329 14.35 -13.75 5.52
C LYS A 329 14.41 -14.85 4.46
N HIS A 330 13.60 -15.91 4.55
CA HIS A 330 13.54 -16.95 3.51
C HIS A 330 13.08 -16.41 2.15
N TYR A 331 12.34 -15.30 2.12
CA TYR A 331 11.93 -14.67 0.86
C TYR A 331 13.03 -13.84 0.19
N VAL A 332 14.08 -13.46 0.92
CA VAL A 332 15.16 -12.61 0.40
C VAL A 332 15.98 -13.39 -0.63
N GLY A 333 16.33 -12.72 -1.73
CA GLY A 333 17.02 -13.33 -2.86
C GLY A 333 16.11 -13.55 -4.07
N THR A 334 16.60 -14.35 -5.01
CA THR A 334 15.87 -14.66 -6.25
C THR A 334 15.20 -16.02 -6.13
N HIS A 335 13.87 -16.04 -6.12
CA HIS A 335 13.09 -17.28 -6.00
C HIS A 335 11.99 -17.36 -7.06
N ASN A 336 11.39 -18.54 -7.20
CA ASN A 336 10.19 -18.73 -7.99
C ASN A 336 8.95 -18.49 -7.11
N PHE A 337 8.21 -17.43 -7.38
CA PHE A 337 7.06 -17.00 -6.59
C PHE A 337 5.71 -17.41 -7.22
N HIS A 338 5.67 -18.47 -8.02
CA HIS A 338 4.45 -18.89 -8.74
C HIS A 338 3.27 -19.21 -7.79
N ASN A 339 3.54 -19.88 -6.65
CA ASN A 339 2.54 -20.12 -5.59
C ASN A 339 2.03 -18.82 -4.92
N PHE A 340 2.83 -17.75 -5.00
CA PHE A 340 2.54 -16.45 -4.44
C PHE A 340 1.78 -15.53 -5.42
N THR A 341 1.18 -16.07 -6.48
CA THR A 341 0.30 -15.32 -7.38
C THR A 341 -0.85 -16.22 -7.82
N THR A 342 -1.70 -15.73 -8.73
CA THR A 342 -2.82 -16.48 -9.30
C THR A 342 -2.77 -16.56 -10.83
N ARG A 343 -1.95 -15.74 -11.49
CA ARG A 343 -1.96 -15.58 -12.95
C ARG A 343 -0.66 -15.99 -13.63
N THR A 344 0.29 -16.53 -12.90
CA THR A 344 1.62 -16.85 -13.42
C THR A 344 1.97 -18.28 -13.06
N LYS A 345 2.26 -19.09 -14.08
CA LYS A 345 2.62 -20.50 -13.91
C LYS A 345 4.08 -20.63 -13.48
N ALA A 346 4.44 -21.79 -12.93
CA ALA A 346 5.79 -22.07 -12.44
C ALA A 346 6.87 -21.99 -13.53
N GLU A 347 6.52 -22.32 -14.78
CA GLU A 347 7.42 -22.32 -15.92
C GLU A 347 7.70 -20.93 -16.48
N ASP A 348 6.83 -19.96 -16.19
CA ASP A 348 6.95 -18.61 -16.69
C ASP A 348 8.18 -17.94 -16.04
N PRO A 349 9.14 -17.40 -16.81
CA PRO A 349 10.25 -16.62 -16.26
C PRO A 349 9.77 -15.43 -15.42
N ALA A 350 8.57 -14.92 -15.70
CA ALA A 350 7.92 -13.89 -14.91
C ALA A 350 7.50 -14.36 -13.51
N ALA A 351 7.57 -15.65 -13.17
CA ALA A 351 7.38 -16.10 -11.79
C ALA A 351 8.63 -15.84 -10.92
N ARG A 352 9.81 -15.68 -11.54
CA ARG A 352 11.04 -15.38 -10.82
C ARG A 352 11.08 -13.92 -10.39
N ARG A 353 11.26 -13.68 -9.10
CA ARG A 353 11.33 -12.34 -8.52
C ARG A 353 12.49 -12.23 -7.55
N PHE A 354 12.99 -11.01 -7.41
CA PHE A 354 14.09 -10.68 -6.51
C PHE A 354 13.60 -9.76 -5.40
N ILE A 355 13.67 -10.29 -4.17
CA ILE A 355 13.43 -9.54 -2.94
C ILE A 355 14.78 -9.10 -2.40
N VAL A 356 14.94 -7.80 -2.18
CA VAL A 356 16.15 -7.16 -1.68
C VAL A 356 16.22 -7.28 -0.16
N SER A 357 15.12 -6.96 0.51
CA SER A 357 14.99 -7.05 1.96
C SER A 357 13.54 -7.30 2.35
N PHE A 358 13.33 -7.94 3.49
CA PHE A 358 12.04 -8.09 4.12
C PHE A 358 12.24 -8.18 5.64
N ASP A 359 11.76 -7.17 6.36
CA ASP A 359 11.94 -7.03 7.80
C ASP A 359 10.67 -6.55 8.50
N ALA A 360 10.60 -6.78 9.81
CA ALA A 360 9.49 -6.42 10.69
C ALA A 360 10.04 -5.94 12.04
N ALA A 361 10.90 -4.92 12.00
CA ALA A 361 11.66 -4.50 13.17
C ALA A 361 10.91 -3.51 14.08
N THR A 362 9.94 -2.77 13.53
CA THR A 362 9.30 -1.64 14.21
C THR A 362 7.82 -1.90 14.50
N THR A 363 7.35 -1.37 15.63
CA THR A 363 5.92 -1.31 15.95
C THR A 363 5.46 0.13 15.95
N VAL A 364 4.18 0.33 15.62
CA VAL A 364 3.51 1.64 15.64
C VAL A 364 2.16 1.48 16.30
N VAL A 365 1.78 2.44 17.13
CA VAL A 365 0.44 2.48 17.74
C VAL A 365 -0.40 3.48 16.97
N VAL A 366 -1.53 3.02 16.44
CA VAL A 366 -2.46 3.84 15.67
C VAL A 366 -3.85 3.66 16.27
N GLU A 367 -4.46 4.75 16.74
CA GLU A 367 -5.80 4.76 17.35
C GLU A 367 -5.99 3.67 18.43
N GLY A 368 -4.96 3.41 19.24
CA GLY A 368 -4.99 2.43 20.33
C GLY A 368 -4.73 0.98 19.94
N ILE A 369 -4.49 0.69 18.66
CA ILE A 369 -4.08 -0.64 18.18
C ILE A 369 -2.58 -0.63 17.90
N GLU A 370 -1.86 -1.61 18.44
CA GLU A 370 -0.44 -1.81 18.13
C GLU A 370 -0.29 -2.66 16.86
N PHE A 371 0.45 -2.13 15.89
CA PHE A 371 0.76 -2.78 14.62
C PHE A 371 2.26 -3.03 14.51
N VAL A 372 2.60 -4.16 13.89
CA VAL A 372 3.96 -4.42 13.38
C VAL A 372 4.06 -3.87 11.97
N LYS A 373 5.11 -3.08 11.72
CA LYS A 373 5.43 -2.52 10.41
C LYS A 373 6.35 -3.48 9.68
N CYS A 374 5.81 -4.20 8.71
CA CYS A 374 6.57 -5.13 7.88
C CYS A 374 6.99 -4.45 6.58
N GLU A 375 8.27 -4.18 6.38
CA GLU A 375 8.80 -3.52 5.18
C GLU A 375 9.38 -4.53 4.21
N VAL A 376 8.97 -4.48 2.95
CA VAL A 376 9.52 -5.31 1.87
C VAL A 376 10.01 -4.45 0.73
N VAL A 377 11.28 -4.66 0.35
CA VAL A 377 11.89 -4.03 -0.82
C VAL A 377 12.13 -5.09 -1.87
N GLY A 378 11.56 -4.91 -3.05
CA GLY A 378 11.73 -5.83 -4.17
C GLY A 378 11.93 -5.09 -5.49
N GLN A 379 12.53 -5.75 -6.47
CA GLN A 379 12.66 -5.17 -7.82
C GLN A 379 11.28 -4.99 -8.47
N SER A 380 10.45 -6.03 -8.40
CA SER A 380 9.07 -6.02 -8.89
C SER A 380 8.24 -7.05 -8.14
N PHE A 381 6.93 -6.88 -8.15
CA PHE A 381 5.97 -7.75 -7.48
C PHE A 381 4.87 -8.17 -8.46
N MET A 382 4.43 -9.42 -8.35
CA MET A 382 3.26 -9.95 -9.06
C MET A 382 1.96 -9.64 -8.31
N LEU A 383 0.84 -9.90 -8.97
CA LEU A 383 -0.50 -9.79 -8.39
C LEU A 383 -0.58 -10.61 -7.08
N HIS A 384 -1.04 -9.97 -6.00
CA HIS A 384 -1.18 -10.55 -4.66
C HIS A 384 0.12 -11.03 -3.97
N GLN A 385 1.30 -10.87 -4.59
CA GLN A 385 2.54 -11.50 -4.11
C GLN A 385 2.86 -11.18 -2.66
N ILE A 386 2.87 -9.89 -2.31
CA ILE A 386 3.20 -9.45 -0.95
C ILE A 386 2.17 -9.97 0.06
N ARG A 387 0.89 -9.94 -0.29
CA ARG A 387 -0.22 -10.43 0.56
C ARG A 387 -0.13 -11.93 0.80
N LYS A 388 0.28 -12.70 -0.22
CA LYS A 388 0.52 -14.15 -0.08
C LYS A 388 1.77 -14.46 0.73
N MET A 389 2.85 -13.69 0.54
CA MET A 389 4.07 -13.80 1.36
C MET A 389 3.74 -13.54 2.84
N MET A 390 2.99 -12.48 3.13
CA MET A 390 2.51 -12.19 4.49
C MET A 390 1.58 -13.28 5.02
N GLY A 391 0.66 -13.79 4.20
CA GLY A 391 -0.29 -14.82 4.63
C GLY A 391 0.39 -16.11 5.07
N LEU A 392 1.38 -16.60 4.32
CA LEU A 392 2.17 -17.76 4.72
C LEU A 392 3.06 -17.47 5.94
N ALA A 393 3.73 -16.31 5.98
CA ALA A 393 4.58 -15.94 7.11
C ALA A 393 3.78 -15.86 8.43
N VAL A 394 2.57 -15.30 8.39
CA VAL A 394 1.66 -15.26 9.55
C VAL A 394 1.20 -16.66 9.93
N ALA A 395 0.85 -17.52 8.96
CA ALA A 395 0.47 -18.90 9.25
C ALA A 395 1.60 -19.67 9.95
N ILE A 396 2.86 -19.46 9.54
CA ILE A 396 4.04 -20.06 10.18
C ILE A 396 4.26 -19.46 11.58
N MET A 397 4.22 -18.13 11.72
CA MET A 397 4.38 -17.45 13.02
C MET A 397 3.32 -17.91 14.03
N ARG A 398 2.10 -18.21 13.58
CA ARG A 398 1.01 -18.73 14.41
C ARG A 398 1.06 -20.24 14.67
N ASN A 399 2.12 -20.92 14.24
CA ASN A 399 2.25 -22.37 14.30
C ASN A 399 1.10 -23.11 13.59
N CYS A 400 0.45 -22.50 12.59
CA CYS A 400 -0.52 -23.16 11.72
C CYS A 400 0.16 -23.96 10.61
N ALA A 401 1.41 -23.60 10.28
CA ALA A 401 2.25 -24.25 9.28
C ALA A 401 3.70 -24.37 9.77
N PRO A 402 4.44 -25.39 9.30
CA PRO A 402 5.85 -25.57 9.62
C PRO A 402 6.73 -24.56 8.87
N GLU A 403 7.85 -24.15 9.48
CA GLU A 403 8.79 -23.19 8.86
C GLU A 403 9.32 -23.71 7.50
N SER A 404 9.52 -25.02 7.33
CA SER A 404 9.99 -25.64 6.08
C SER A 404 9.02 -25.47 4.90
N LEU A 405 7.75 -25.14 5.14
CA LEU A 405 6.76 -24.95 4.08
C LEU A 405 7.11 -23.78 3.16
N ILE A 406 7.80 -22.75 3.69
CA ILE A 406 8.21 -21.59 2.90
C ILE A 406 9.18 -21.98 1.79
N GLU A 407 10.13 -22.88 2.09
CA GLU A 407 11.13 -23.35 1.13
C GLU A 407 10.47 -24.22 0.07
N LYS A 408 9.57 -25.13 0.47
CA LYS A 408 8.75 -25.92 -0.45
C LYS A 408 7.89 -25.02 -1.35
N ALA A 409 7.27 -23.98 -0.81
CA ALA A 409 6.43 -23.06 -1.57
C ALA A 409 7.20 -22.24 -2.63
N LEU A 410 8.52 -22.10 -2.49
CA LEU A 410 9.39 -21.42 -3.45
C LEU A 410 9.99 -22.37 -4.51
N GLN A 411 9.80 -23.68 -4.36
CA GLN A 411 10.21 -24.67 -5.35
C GLN A 411 9.30 -24.63 -6.58
N LYS A 412 9.90 -24.86 -7.76
CA LYS A 412 9.22 -24.75 -9.05
C LYS A 412 8.22 -25.89 -9.28
N ASP A 413 8.53 -27.07 -8.77
CA ASP A 413 7.82 -28.34 -8.94
C ASP A 413 6.72 -28.58 -7.89
N VAL A 414 6.60 -27.68 -6.92
CA VAL A 414 5.61 -27.77 -5.84
C VAL A 414 4.50 -26.76 -6.05
N ASN A 415 3.24 -27.20 -5.96
CA ASN A 415 2.07 -26.33 -5.99
C ASN A 415 1.40 -26.30 -4.62
N ILE A 416 1.27 -25.12 -4.03
CA ILE A 416 0.70 -24.90 -2.70
C ILE A 416 -0.31 -23.75 -2.76
N ASN A 417 -1.49 -23.97 -2.20
CA ASN A 417 -2.46 -22.91 -2.00
C ASN A 417 -2.07 -22.02 -0.81
N VAL A 418 -1.35 -20.93 -1.10
CA VAL A 418 -0.89 -19.98 -0.09
C VAL A 418 -2.02 -19.02 0.36
N PRO A 419 -2.21 -18.82 1.69
CA PRO A 419 -3.15 -17.82 2.21
C PRO A 419 -2.84 -16.41 1.73
N THR A 420 -3.87 -15.62 1.45
CA THR A 420 -3.73 -14.23 1.02
C THR A 420 -4.19 -13.30 2.14
N ALA A 421 -3.27 -12.53 2.73
CA ALA A 421 -3.59 -11.57 3.77
C ALA A 421 -4.53 -10.45 3.25
N PRO A 422 -5.32 -9.76 4.10
CA PRO A 422 -6.17 -8.64 3.70
C PRO A 422 -5.41 -7.50 3.01
N GLU A 423 -6.04 -6.77 2.11
CA GLU A 423 -5.43 -5.64 1.40
C GLU A 423 -5.21 -4.41 2.28
N VAL A 424 -6.02 -4.22 3.31
CA VAL A 424 -6.12 -2.95 4.06
C VAL A 424 -4.77 -2.53 4.64
N GLY A 425 -4.02 -3.48 5.21
CA GLY A 425 -2.70 -3.20 5.80
C GLY A 425 -1.59 -2.92 4.80
N LEU A 426 -1.79 -3.20 3.50
CA LEU A 426 -0.76 -3.05 2.47
C LEU A 426 -0.80 -1.65 1.85
N TYR A 427 0.36 -1.01 1.77
CA TYR A 427 0.54 0.19 0.96
C TYR A 427 1.93 0.29 0.34
N LEU A 428 2.00 1.00 -0.80
CA LEU A 428 3.25 1.35 -1.46
C LEU A 428 3.90 2.54 -0.75
N GLU A 429 5.05 2.36 -0.10
CA GLU A 429 5.76 3.45 0.58
C GLU A 429 6.57 4.29 -0.42
N GLU A 430 7.36 3.65 -1.29
CA GLU A 430 8.29 4.38 -2.17
C GLU A 430 8.58 3.65 -3.49
N CYS A 431 8.67 4.42 -4.57
CA CYS A 431 9.24 4.00 -5.86
C CYS A 431 10.68 4.50 -6.00
N LEU A 432 11.65 3.59 -6.16
CA LEU A 432 13.08 3.91 -6.17
C LEU A 432 13.59 4.00 -7.61
N PHE A 433 14.25 5.11 -7.94
CA PHE A 433 14.82 5.43 -9.26
C PHE A 433 16.34 5.60 -9.23
N THR A 434 17.02 4.83 -8.37
CA THR A 434 18.46 4.88 -8.13
C THR A 434 19.32 4.91 -9.40
N SER A 435 19.07 4.01 -10.36
CA SER A 435 19.84 3.92 -11.61
C SER A 435 19.62 5.15 -12.50
N TYR A 436 18.39 5.67 -12.53
CA TYR A 436 18.06 6.88 -13.28
C TYR A 436 18.75 8.10 -12.67
N ASN A 437 18.62 8.27 -11.36
CA ASN A 437 19.20 9.40 -10.63
C ASN A 437 20.72 9.40 -10.76
N GLN A 438 21.37 8.24 -10.68
CA GLN A 438 22.81 8.13 -10.90
C GLN A 438 23.20 8.53 -12.33
N LYS A 439 22.44 8.07 -13.34
CA LYS A 439 22.74 8.34 -14.75
C LYS A 439 22.58 9.81 -15.15
N TRP A 440 21.61 10.52 -14.55
CA TRP A 440 21.24 11.88 -14.96
C TRP A 440 21.52 12.96 -13.92
N LYS A 441 22.24 12.62 -12.84
CA LYS A 441 22.56 13.48 -11.68
C LYS A 441 23.03 14.90 -12.05
N GLU A 442 23.82 15.05 -13.10
CA GLU A 442 24.39 16.34 -13.51
C GLU A 442 23.41 17.23 -14.29
N SER A 443 22.32 16.67 -14.81
CA SER A 443 21.44 17.33 -15.78
C SER A 443 19.99 17.48 -15.31
N HIS A 444 19.55 16.60 -14.42
CA HIS A 444 18.17 16.55 -13.93
C HIS A 444 18.16 16.43 -12.41
N GLU A 445 17.14 17.00 -11.80
CA GLU A 445 16.88 16.82 -10.37
C GLU A 445 16.63 15.35 -10.03
N GLU A 446 16.97 14.98 -8.80
CA GLU A 446 16.73 13.62 -8.29
C GLU A 446 15.21 13.31 -8.30
N VAL A 447 14.85 12.19 -8.90
CA VAL A 447 13.50 11.63 -8.83
C VAL A 447 13.42 10.82 -7.54
N SER A 448 13.08 11.48 -6.44
CA SER A 448 12.96 10.89 -5.10
C SER A 448 11.84 11.54 -4.28
N MET A 449 11.36 10.85 -3.25
CA MET A 449 10.33 11.34 -2.32
C MET A 449 10.87 12.33 -1.27
N LYS A 450 12.20 12.55 -1.20
CA LYS A 450 12.85 13.34 -0.14
C LYS A 450 12.25 14.74 0.02
N ALA A 451 11.94 15.41 -1.08
CA ALA A 451 11.36 16.76 -1.06
C ALA A 451 9.90 16.79 -0.55
N TYR A 452 9.26 15.63 -0.41
CA TYR A 452 7.85 15.49 -0.06
C TYR A 452 7.64 14.63 1.20
N GLU A 453 8.72 14.27 1.91
CA GLU A 453 8.69 13.30 3.01
C GLU A 453 7.75 13.75 4.14
N GLU A 454 7.84 14.99 4.57
CA GLU A 454 6.98 15.55 5.63
C GLU A 454 5.50 15.51 5.23
N VAL A 455 5.16 16.02 4.04
CA VAL A 455 3.77 16.05 3.55
C VAL A 455 3.24 14.63 3.29
N ALA A 456 4.10 13.71 2.88
CA ALA A 456 3.76 12.31 2.65
C ALA A 456 3.51 11.57 3.97
N GLU A 457 4.31 11.82 5.01
CA GLU A 457 4.12 11.29 6.36
C GLU A 457 2.79 11.79 6.95
N ASP A 458 2.51 13.08 6.80
CA ASP A 458 1.26 13.71 7.21
C ASP A 458 0.04 13.05 6.55
N PHE A 459 0.11 12.84 5.23
CA PHE A 459 -0.94 12.14 4.50
C PHE A 459 -1.08 10.69 4.96
N LYS A 460 0.05 9.98 5.15
CA LYS A 460 0.08 8.59 5.60
C LYS A 460 -0.62 8.44 6.95
N MET A 461 -0.28 9.27 7.93
CA MET A 461 -0.90 9.26 9.25
C MET A 461 -2.40 9.59 9.18
N LYS A 462 -2.78 10.67 8.48
CA LYS A 462 -4.15 11.18 8.45
C LYS A 462 -5.12 10.31 7.63
N GLN A 463 -4.67 9.74 6.51
CA GLN A 463 -5.55 9.09 5.54
C GLN A 463 -5.37 7.57 5.46
N ILE A 464 -4.14 7.06 5.60
CA ILE A 464 -3.86 5.63 5.42
C ILE A 464 -3.89 4.92 6.77
N TYR A 465 -3.14 5.37 7.76
CA TYR A 465 -3.06 4.73 9.08
C TYR A 465 -4.41 4.80 9.80
N SER A 466 -5.06 5.96 9.80
CA SER A 466 -6.42 6.09 10.35
C SER A 466 -7.43 5.17 9.63
N HIS A 467 -7.34 5.01 8.31
CA HIS A 467 -8.19 4.05 7.59
C HIS A 467 -7.90 2.60 8.00
N ILE A 468 -6.63 2.20 8.14
CA ILE A 468 -6.23 0.86 8.56
C ILE A 468 -6.78 0.55 9.96
N ALA A 469 -6.55 1.45 10.92
CA ALA A 469 -6.99 1.27 12.29
C ALA A 469 -8.52 1.26 12.42
N SER A 470 -9.20 2.22 11.78
CA SER A 470 -10.67 2.28 11.81
C SER A 470 -11.34 1.09 11.13
N THR A 471 -10.74 0.53 10.07
CA THR A 471 -11.24 -0.69 9.42
C THR A 471 -11.08 -1.90 10.34
N GLU A 472 -9.93 -2.04 11.01
CA GLU A 472 -9.76 -3.12 11.98
C GLU A 472 -10.71 -2.97 13.17
N HIS A 473 -10.97 -1.75 13.63
CA HIS A 473 -11.89 -1.50 14.74
C HIS A 473 -13.36 -1.81 14.38
N LYS A 474 -13.80 -1.42 13.18
CA LYS A 474 -15.20 -1.56 12.73
C LYS A 474 -15.50 -2.93 12.16
N GLU A 475 -14.60 -3.46 11.35
CA GLU A 475 -14.84 -4.67 10.55
C GLU A 475 -14.04 -5.87 11.08
N GLY A 476 -12.98 -5.66 11.87
CA GLY A 476 -12.09 -6.73 12.32
C GLY A 476 -11.47 -7.48 11.14
N ALA A 477 -11.08 -6.78 10.08
CA ALA A 477 -10.68 -7.38 8.80
C ALA A 477 -9.57 -8.42 8.94
N VAL A 478 -8.53 -8.13 9.74
CA VAL A 478 -7.46 -9.09 10.03
C VAL A 478 -7.96 -10.20 10.94
N ALA A 479 -8.66 -9.85 12.01
CA ALA A 479 -9.16 -10.85 12.95
C ALA A 479 -10.13 -11.88 12.30
N LEU A 480 -11.04 -11.42 11.43
CA LEU A 480 -11.90 -12.28 10.62
C LEU A 480 -11.09 -13.16 9.66
N TRP A 481 -10.07 -12.59 9.00
CA TRP A 481 -9.19 -13.35 8.13
C TRP A 481 -8.41 -14.43 8.87
N LEU A 482 -7.97 -14.18 10.11
CA LEU A 482 -7.25 -15.18 10.90
C LEU A 482 -8.08 -16.45 11.15
N HIS A 483 -9.41 -16.34 11.26
CA HIS A 483 -10.29 -17.52 11.35
C HIS A 483 -10.27 -18.39 10.08
N SER A 484 -9.92 -17.81 8.93
CA SER A 484 -9.75 -18.57 7.70
C SER A 484 -8.42 -19.34 7.63
N LEU A 485 -7.42 -18.99 8.46
CA LEU A 485 -6.09 -19.62 8.48
C LEU A 485 -6.09 -20.96 9.21
N ASN A 486 -6.83 -21.91 8.67
CA ASN A 486 -6.93 -23.28 9.18
C ASN A 486 -6.81 -24.31 8.05
N HIS A 487 -6.62 -25.56 8.44
CA HIS A 487 -6.39 -26.69 7.54
C HIS A 487 -7.60 -27.05 6.64
N ARG A 488 -8.81 -26.59 6.98
CA ARG A 488 -10.00 -26.79 6.14
C ARG A 488 -9.94 -25.92 4.89
N ASN A 489 -9.49 -24.68 5.04
CA ASN A 489 -9.36 -23.73 3.93
C ASN A 489 -8.00 -23.84 3.22
N TYR A 490 -6.96 -24.25 3.95
CA TYR A 490 -5.60 -24.40 3.43
C TYR A 490 -5.03 -25.78 3.82
N PRO A 491 -5.43 -26.86 3.13
CA PRO A 491 -4.96 -28.22 3.44
C PRO A 491 -3.44 -28.36 3.34
N ASP A 492 -2.81 -27.62 2.43
CA ASP A 492 -1.37 -27.67 2.17
C ASP A 492 -0.50 -27.18 3.34
N LEU A 493 -1.11 -26.53 4.36
CA LEU A 493 -0.38 -26.11 5.56
C LEU A 493 0.12 -27.31 6.40
N ARG A 494 -0.41 -28.52 6.17
CA ARG A 494 0.03 -29.77 6.85
C ARG A 494 1.22 -30.47 6.20
N VAL A 495 1.63 -30.07 5.00
CA VAL A 495 2.47 -30.88 4.08
C VAL A 495 3.95 -31.01 4.53
N ALA A 496 4.25 -30.92 5.82
CA ALA A 496 5.53 -31.37 6.37
C ALA A 496 5.45 -32.61 7.27
N ASP A 497 4.27 -33.00 7.77
CA ASP A 497 4.19 -34.16 8.69
C ASP A 497 4.26 -35.50 7.94
N GLU A 498 3.76 -35.58 6.70
CA GLU A 498 3.71 -36.84 5.94
C GLU A 498 5.08 -37.38 5.48
N VAL A 499 6.14 -36.55 5.47
CA VAL A 499 7.49 -37.00 5.12
C VAL A 499 8.25 -37.51 6.35
N ALA A 500 7.93 -37.00 7.54
CA ALA A 500 8.49 -37.48 8.79
C ALA A 500 7.90 -38.84 9.20
N ASP A 501 6.60 -39.05 8.98
CA ASP A 501 5.93 -40.31 9.33
C ASP A 501 6.34 -41.48 8.42
N LYS A 502 6.61 -41.23 7.12
CA LYS A 502 7.11 -42.28 6.21
C LYS A 502 8.57 -42.69 6.46
N ALA A 503 9.36 -41.82 7.10
CA ALA A 503 10.72 -42.14 7.49
C ALA A 503 10.79 -43.00 8.77
N ASN A 504 9.78 -42.91 9.64
CA ASN A 504 9.70 -43.74 10.85
C ASN A 504 9.10 -45.13 10.61
N ASP A 505 8.30 -45.31 9.56
CA ASP A 505 7.65 -46.60 9.24
C ASP A 505 8.56 -47.57 8.45
N THR A 506 9.75 -47.12 8.01
CA THR A 506 10.73 -47.95 7.29
C THR A 506 11.86 -48.49 8.18
N CYS A 507 11.84 -48.20 9.49
CA CYS A 507 12.91 -48.60 10.42
C CYS A 507 12.52 -49.75 11.38
N VAL A 508 11.32 -50.31 11.28
CA VAL A 508 10.86 -51.43 12.13
C VAL A 508 10.63 -52.67 11.26
N GLY A 509 11.71 -53.33 10.84
CA GLY A 509 11.57 -54.53 10.00
C GLY A 509 12.87 -55.15 9.52
N MET A 510 13.85 -55.37 10.40
CA MET A 510 14.93 -56.31 10.13
C MET A 510 15.22 -57.14 11.38
N GLU A 511 14.54 -58.29 11.48
CA GLU A 511 14.88 -59.36 12.42
C GLU A 511 16.17 -60.06 11.96
N THR A 512 17.08 -60.27 12.90
CA THR A 512 18.35 -60.99 12.76
C THR A 512 18.13 -62.49 12.54
N PRO A 513 18.75 -63.14 11.54
CA PRO A 513 18.76 -64.61 11.47
C PRO A 513 19.82 -65.21 12.41
N ALA A 514 19.40 -66.22 13.16
CA ALA A 514 20.22 -67.03 14.05
C ALA A 514 21.22 -67.93 13.29
N GLU A 515 22.36 -68.18 13.95
CA GLU A 515 23.45 -69.08 13.56
C GLU A 515 23.00 -70.54 13.38
N ILE A 516 23.43 -71.19 12.29
CA ILE A 516 23.91 -72.59 12.22
C ILE A 516 25.07 -72.64 11.22
#